data_AF-A0A967AIL8-F1
#
_entry.id   AF-A0A967AIL8-F1
#
_cell.length_a   1.000
_cell.length_b   1.000
_cell.length_c   1.000
_cell.angle_alpha   90.00
_cell.angle_beta   90.00
_cell.angle_gamma   90.00
#
_symmetry.space_group_name_H-M   'P 1'
#
loop_
_entity.id
_entity.type
_entity.pdbx_description
1 polymer ?
#
loop_
_entity_poly.entity_id
_entity_poly.type
_entity_poly.pdbx_seq_one_letter_code
_entity_poly.pdbx_strand_id
1 'polypeptide(L)'
;MASQERGYDISQWYDSRPAKIGWFAMLAIGVFWVVYQRTFGYSHGLDSMTPEFDTVWMGLWRFNIVANAIFFAVSVGWIWVTRDRNLANLDPKLELKRYFYFMGWLVC
;
A
#
# COMPACT_ATOMS: atom_id res chain seq x y z
N MET A 1 27.60 -2.73 -41.04
CA MET A 1 27.87 -2.82 -39.59
C MET A 1 26.70 -2.16 -38.90
N ALA A 2 25.75 -2.95 -38.41
CA ALA A 2 24.56 -2.43 -37.74
C ALA A 2 25.00 -1.79 -36.42
N SER A 3 24.77 -0.49 -36.28
CA SER A 3 24.80 0.21 -35.00
C SER A 3 23.75 -0.44 -34.11
N GLN A 4 24.22 -1.34 -33.25
CA GLN A 4 23.45 -1.87 -32.14
C GLN A 4 23.01 -0.66 -31.31
N GLU A 5 21.81 -0.17 -31.54
CA GLU A 5 21.20 0.87 -30.73
C GLU A 5 21.32 0.39 -29.28
N ARG A 6 22.15 1.06 -28.49
CA ARG A 6 22.20 0.86 -27.03
C ARG A 6 20.84 1.31 -26.51
N GLY A 7 19.85 0.43 -26.60
CA GLY A 7 18.50 0.67 -26.11
C GLY A 7 18.60 1.03 -24.65
N TYR A 8 18.34 2.30 -24.34
CA TYR A 8 18.27 2.79 -22.98
C TYR A 8 17.06 2.13 -22.30
N ASP A 9 17.33 1.11 -21.48
CA ASP A 9 16.30 0.40 -20.74
C ASP A 9 15.94 1.17 -19.46
N ILE A 10 14.78 1.82 -19.50
CA ILE A 10 14.22 2.62 -18.39
C ILE A 10 13.95 1.76 -17.15
N SER A 11 13.68 0.45 -17.33
CA SER A 11 13.35 -0.45 -16.22
C SER A 11 14.52 -0.69 -15.26
N GLN A 12 15.74 -0.38 -15.70
CA GLN A 12 16.95 -0.47 -14.86
C GLN A 12 16.95 0.53 -13.71
N TRP A 13 16.30 1.67 -13.86
CA TRP A 13 16.33 2.76 -12.88
C TRP A 13 14.95 3.28 -12.47
N TYR A 14 13.87 2.94 -13.19
CA TYR A 14 12.51 3.36 -12.86
C TYR A 14 11.47 2.26 -13.09
N ASP A 15 10.57 2.08 -12.12
CA ASP A 15 9.42 1.18 -12.23
C ASP A 15 8.23 1.75 -11.45
N SER A 16 7.15 2.09 -12.17
CA SER A 16 5.94 2.70 -11.60
C SER A 16 4.87 1.70 -11.20
N ARG A 17 5.04 0.41 -11.51
CA ARG A 17 3.99 -0.60 -11.27
C ARG A 17 3.61 -0.71 -9.79
N PRO A 18 4.54 -0.75 -8.82
CA PRO A 18 4.18 -0.85 -7.40
C PRO A 18 3.39 0.36 -6.92
N ALA A 19 3.76 1.56 -7.33
CA ALA A 19 3.04 2.78 -6.99
C ALA A 19 1.60 2.77 -7.54
N LYS A 20 1.42 2.34 -8.79
CA LYS A 20 0.07 2.19 -9.38
C LYS A 20 -0.78 1.19 -8.61
N ILE A 21 -0.20 0.05 -8.22
CA ILE A 21 -0.89 -0.96 -7.40
C ILE A 21 -1.33 -0.34 -6.06
N GLY A 22 -0.45 0.41 -5.39
CA GLY A 22 -0.77 1.13 -4.16
C GLY A 22 -1.95 2.08 -4.34
N TRP A 23 -1.91 2.94 -5.36
CA TRP A 23 -3.00 3.88 -5.67
C TRP A 23 -4.33 3.20 -5.97
N PHE A 24 -4.34 2.13 -6.76
CA PHE A 24 -5.58 1.40 -7.05
C PHE A 24 -6.12 0.68 -5.80
N ALA A 25 -5.25 0.17 -4.93
CA ALA A 25 -5.67 -0.41 -3.66
C ALA A 25 -6.30 0.64 -2.73
N MET A 26 -5.70 1.83 -2.62
CA MET A 26 -6.28 2.94 -1.84
C MET A 26 -7.61 3.41 -2.41
N LEU A 27 -7.72 3.54 -3.74
CA LEU A 27 -8.98 3.89 -4.39
C LEU A 27 -10.05 2.86 -4.09
N ALA A 28 -9.73 1.56 -4.18
CA ALA A 28 -10.67 0.49 -3.86
C ALA A 28 -11.16 0.57 -2.40
N ILE A 29 -10.26 0.82 -1.45
CA ILE A 29 -10.61 1.01 -0.03
C ILE A 29 -11.48 2.27 0.15
N GLY A 30 -11.16 3.37 -0.54
CA GLY A 30 -11.97 4.60 -0.50
C GLY A 30 -13.37 4.38 -1.04
N VAL A 31 -13.51 3.68 -2.16
CA VAL A 31 -14.81 3.31 -2.75
C VAL A 31 -15.58 2.40 -1.80
N PHE A 32 -14.93 1.39 -1.20
CA PHE A 32 -15.53 0.53 -0.19
C PHE A 32 -16.12 1.37 0.96
N TRP A 33 -15.35 2.30 1.53
CA TRP A 33 -15.84 3.13 2.63
C TRP A 33 -17.02 4.01 2.24
N VAL A 34 -16.97 4.64 1.06
CA VAL A 34 -18.07 5.46 0.56
C VAL A 34 -19.35 4.62 0.39
N VAL A 35 -19.24 3.44 -0.21
CA VAL A 35 -20.39 2.56 -0.41
C VAL A 35 -20.93 2.07 0.94
N TYR A 36 -20.06 1.57 1.81
CA TYR A 36 -20.42 1.03 3.12
C TYR A 36 -21.11 2.07 4.01
N GLN A 37 -20.56 3.29 4.08
CA GLN A 37 -21.17 4.37 4.85
C GLN A 37 -22.51 4.82 4.25
N ARG A 38 -22.64 4.84 2.92
CA ARG A 38 -23.92 5.19 2.27
C ARG A 38 -25.00 4.13 2.52
N THR A 39 -24.64 2.85 2.60
CA THR A 39 -25.60 1.77 2.83
C THR A 39 -26.03 1.65 4.29
N PHE A 40 -25.08 1.77 5.23
CA PHE A 40 -25.33 1.49 6.65
C PHE A 40 -25.35 2.73 7.55
N GLY A 41 -24.91 3.90 7.07
CA GLY A 41 -24.80 5.12 7.87
C GLY A 41 -26.13 5.58 8.46
N TYR A 42 -27.15 5.73 7.62
CA TYR A 42 -28.47 6.19 8.09
C TYR A 42 -29.28 5.12 8.82
N SER A 43 -29.11 3.86 8.44
CA SER A 43 -29.95 2.77 8.92
C SER A 43 -29.42 2.13 10.21
N HIS A 44 -28.10 1.95 10.32
CA HIS A 44 -27.46 1.20 11.41
C HIS A 44 -26.35 2.00 12.10
N GLY A 45 -26.14 3.27 11.73
CA GLY A 45 -25.04 4.11 12.23
C GLY A 45 -25.45 5.28 13.12
N LEU A 46 -26.75 5.57 13.26
CA LEU A 46 -27.23 6.76 13.98
C LEU A 46 -27.27 6.56 15.51
N ASP A 47 -27.64 5.37 15.98
CA ASP A 47 -27.69 5.04 17.41
C ASP A 47 -26.67 3.94 17.75
N SER A 48 -25.69 4.29 18.56
CA SER A 48 -24.57 3.43 18.94
C SER A 48 -24.90 2.40 20.02
N MET A 49 -26.05 2.52 20.69
CA MET A 49 -26.46 1.60 21.76
C MET A 49 -27.27 0.41 21.24
N THR A 50 -27.58 0.40 19.95
CA THR A 50 -28.39 -0.65 19.33
C THR A 50 -27.55 -1.90 19.05
N PRO A 51 -28.12 -3.11 19.15
CA PRO A 51 -27.41 -4.34 18.81
C PRO A 51 -27.00 -4.36 17.32
N GLU A 52 -27.76 -3.71 16.45
CA GLU A 52 -27.45 -3.53 15.04
C GLU A 52 -26.12 -2.81 14.83
N PHE A 53 -25.85 -1.76 15.62
CA PHE A 53 -24.60 -1.01 15.56
C PHE A 53 -23.39 -1.88 15.93
N ASP A 54 -23.51 -2.75 16.95
CA ASP A 54 -22.40 -3.63 17.35
C ASP A 54 -22.03 -4.62 16.23
N THR A 55 -23.04 -5.19 15.56
CA THR A 55 -22.79 -6.18 14.50
C THR A 55 -22.17 -5.56 13.24
N VAL A 56 -22.65 -4.39 12.83
CA VAL A 56 -22.22 -3.73 11.59
C VAL A 56 -20.93 -2.95 11.82
N TRP A 57 -20.94 -1.97 12.74
CA TRP A 57 -19.85 -1.02 12.91
C TRP A 57 -18.76 -1.53 13.85
N MET A 58 -19.14 -2.05 15.03
CA MET A 58 -18.13 -2.55 15.97
C MET A 58 -17.47 -3.83 15.49
N GLY A 59 -18.20 -4.71 14.79
CA GLY A 59 -17.64 -5.87 14.10
C GLY A 59 -16.55 -5.47 13.10
N LEU A 60 -16.85 -4.50 12.22
CA LEU A 60 -15.89 -3.98 11.26
C LEU A 60 -14.69 -3.32 11.95
N TRP A 61 -14.91 -2.57 13.03
CA TRP A 61 -13.83 -1.92 13.79
C TRP A 61 -12.90 -2.95 14.44
N ARG A 62 -13.44 -3.98 15.11
CA ARG A 62 -12.66 -5.06 15.74
C ARG A 62 -11.81 -5.78 14.69
N PHE A 63 -12.40 -6.11 13.56
CA PHE A 63 -11.67 -6.67 12.42
C PHE A 63 -10.56 -5.73 11.95
N ASN A 64 -10.87 -4.45 11.77
CA ASN A 64 -9.92 -3.46 11.25
C ASN A 64 -8.69 -3.30 12.17
N ILE A 65 -8.87 -3.27 13.49
CA ILE A 65 -7.75 -3.21 14.44
C ILE A 65 -6.83 -4.42 14.29
N VAL A 66 -7.40 -5.63 14.29
CA VAL A 66 -6.62 -6.86 14.21
C VAL A 66 -5.92 -6.96 12.85
N ALA A 67 -6.63 -6.66 11.76
CA ALA A 67 -6.09 -6.68 10.41
C ALA A 67 -4.92 -5.70 10.24
N ASN A 68 -5.05 -4.46 10.74
CA ASN A 68 -3.98 -3.47 10.67
C ASN A 68 -2.77 -3.84 11.54
N ALA A 69 -2.99 -4.37 12.74
CA ALA A 69 -1.90 -4.82 13.61
C ALA A 69 -1.08 -5.94 12.94
N ILE A 70 -1.75 -6.91 12.33
CA ILE A 70 -1.10 -7.99 11.58
C ILE A 70 -0.38 -7.43 10.35
N PHE A 71 -1.06 -6.58 9.56
CA PHE A 71 -0.46 -5.98 8.36
C PHE A 71 0.81 -5.20 8.69
N PHE A 72 0.81 -4.41 9.77
CA PHE A 72 1.97 -3.67 10.24
C PHE A 72 3.12 -4.62 10.62
N ALA A 73 2.84 -5.62 11.46
CA ALA A 73 3.84 -6.56 11.93
C ALA A 73 4.49 -7.34 10.76
N VAL A 74 3.67 -7.81 9.81
CA VAL A 74 4.15 -8.52 8.62
C VAL A 74 4.95 -7.61 7.72
N SER A 75 4.46 -6.40 7.41
CA SER A 75 5.12 -5.50 6.46
C SER A 75 6.45 -4.99 7.00
N VAL A 76 6.49 -4.53 8.25
CA VAL A 76 7.74 -4.06 8.89
C VAL A 76 8.71 -5.21 9.09
N GLY A 77 8.23 -6.37 9.56
CA GLY A 77 9.05 -7.57 9.71
C GLY A 77 9.67 -8.00 8.38
N TRP A 78 8.89 -7.99 7.30
CA TRP A 78 9.36 -8.33 5.96
C TRP A 78 10.41 -7.35 5.44
N ILE A 79 10.17 -6.03 5.56
CA ILE A 79 11.15 -5.00 5.16
C ILE A 79 12.46 -5.15 5.94
N TRP A 80 12.37 -5.42 7.24
CA TRP A 80 13.56 -5.57 8.08
C TRP A 80 14.36 -6.82 7.73
N VAL A 81 13.69 -7.95 7.50
CA VAL A 81 14.34 -9.23 7.15
C VAL A 81 14.96 -9.16 5.75
N THR A 82 14.31 -8.47 4.81
CA THR A 82 14.76 -8.33 3.41
C THR A 82 15.70 -7.14 3.17
N ARG A 83 16.07 -6.40 4.23
CA ARG A 83 16.97 -5.24 4.10
C ARG A 83 18.32 -5.63 3.50
N ASP A 84 18.85 -4.73 2.69
CA ASP A 84 20.22 -4.85 2.20
C ASP A 84 21.23 -4.65 3.34
N ARG A 85 22.20 -5.56 3.45
CA ARG A 85 23.24 -5.52 4.49
C ARG A 85 24.53 -4.86 4.01
N ASN A 86 24.70 -4.64 2.70
CA ASN A 86 25.92 -4.07 2.10
C ASN A 86 25.65 -2.72 1.44
N LEU A 87 25.11 -1.77 2.20
CA LEU A 87 24.77 -0.42 1.73
C LEU A 87 25.99 0.40 1.27
N ALA A 88 27.19 0.07 1.76
CA ALA A 88 28.41 0.82 1.44
C ALA A 88 28.94 0.57 0.01
N ASN A 89 28.42 -0.44 -0.69
CA ASN A 89 28.88 -0.80 -2.04
C ASN A 89 27.68 -1.01 -2.98
N LEU A 90 26.93 0.06 -3.24
CA LEU A 90 25.78 0.06 -4.14
C LEU A 90 26.13 0.62 -5.51
N ASP A 91 25.60 -0.01 -6.55
CA ASP A 91 25.66 0.55 -7.90
C ASP A 91 24.78 1.81 -8.00
N PRO A 92 25.27 2.92 -8.60
CA PRO A 92 24.52 4.17 -8.67
C PRO A 92 23.14 4.06 -9.33
N LYS A 93 22.96 3.16 -10.32
CA LYS A 93 21.65 2.96 -10.95
C LYS A 93 20.65 2.30 -9.99
N LEU A 94 21.13 1.35 -9.19
CA LEU A 94 20.31 0.69 -8.18
C LEU A 94 19.92 1.66 -7.06
N GLU A 95 20.83 2.54 -6.65
CA GLU A 95 20.55 3.58 -5.65
C GLU A 95 19.45 4.53 -6.15
N LEU A 96 19.56 5.03 -7.38
CA LEU A 96 18.53 5.86 -8.01
C LEU A 96 17.17 5.15 -8.08
N LYS A 97 17.17 3.87 -8.45
CA LYS A 97 15.94 3.06 -8.47
C LYS A 97 15.29 2.94 -7.09
N ARG A 98 16.10 2.77 -6.04
CA ARG A 98 15.63 2.72 -4.65
C ARG A 98 15.04 4.05 -4.20
N TYR A 99 15.62 5.19 -4.59
CA TYR A 99 15.02 6.50 -4.34
C TYR A 99 13.67 6.66 -5.04
N PHE A 100 13.53 6.21 -6.29
CA PHE A 100 12.22 6.24 -6.96
C PHE A 100 11.18 5.34 -6.28
N TYR A 101 11.58 4.16 -5.79
CA TYR A 101 10.68 3.34 -4.98
C TYR A 101 10.32 4.04 -3.66
N PHE A 102 11.28 4.68 -2.99
CA PHE A 102 11.02 5.45 -1.77
C PHE A 102 10.06 6.62 -2.03
N MET A 103 10.24 7.38 -3.11
CA MET A 103 9.28 8.39 -3.55
C MET A 103 7.91 7.76 -3.83
N GLY A 104 7.87 6.58 -4.43
CA GLY A 104 6.64 5.80 -4.62
C GLY A 104 5.93 5.46 -3.30
N TRP A 105 6.68 5.10 -2.26
CA TRP A 105 6.16 4.88 -0.90
C TRP A 105 5.64 6.16 -0.23
N LEU A 106 6.18 7.33 -0.55
CA LEU A 106 5.72 8.60 0.03
C LEU A 106 4.43 9.12 -0.62
N VAL A 107 4.20 8.76 -1.88
CA VAL A 107 3.04 9.20 -2.65
C VAL A 107 1.83 8.27 -2.45
N CYS A 108 2.06 7.01 -2.06
CA CYS A 108 1.00 6.08 -1.64
C CYS A 108 0.72 6.25 -0.13
#